data_AF-A0A2V6N658-F1
#
_entry.id   AF-A0A2V6N658-F1
#
_cell.length_a   1.000
_cell.length_b   1.000
_cell.length_c   1.000
_cell.angle_alpha   90.00
_cell.angle_beta   90.00
_cell.angle_gamma   90.00
#
_symmetry.space_group_name_H-M   'P 1'
#
loop_
_entity.id
_entity.type
_entity.pdbx_description
1 polymer ?
#
loop_
_entity_poly.entity_id
_entity_poly.type
_entity_poly.pdbx_seq_one_letter_code
_entity_poly.pdbx_strand_id
1 'polypeptide(L)'
;SLALLTAAALFVRGAGKAASVDSGLKPGASYLLEVDASLAGYEPKRAQELYQNLNARLGALPGVEHVSISATVPFGIISSDKNVQRAGVNPGADARPSTAAEGLAFKAA
;
A
#
# COMPACT_ATOMS: atom_id res chain seq x y z
N SER A 1 3.97 -37.13 -8.51
CA SER A 1 2.83 -37.07 -7.57
C SER A 1 1.73 -36.21 -8.18
N LEU A 2 0.50 -36.71 -8.28
CA LEU A 2 -0.65 -35.97 -8.82
C LEU A 2 -1.08 -34.81 -7.88
N ALA A 3 -0.95 -35.00 -6.57
CA ALA A 3 -1.31 -33.99 -5.57
C ALA A 3 -0.48 -32.70 -5.68
N LEU A 4 0.80 -32.82 -6.05
CA LEU A 4 1.64 -31.64 -6.27
C LEU A 4 1.22 -30.87 -7.53
N LEU A 5 0.88 -31.58 -8.60
CA LEU A 5 0.39 -30.96 -9.85
C LEU A 5 -0.93 -30.24 -9.63
N THR A 6 -1.86 -30.82 -8.86
CA THR A 6 -3.13 -30.16 -8.53
C THR A 6 -2.91 -28.93 -7.66
N ALA A 7 -2.03 -28.99 -6.65
CA ALA A 7 -1.67 -27.84 -5.83
C ALA A 7 -1.03 -26.71 -6.66
N ALA A 8 -0.10 -27.03 -7.57
CA ALA A 8 0.54 -26.05 -8.45
C ALA A 8 -0.48 -25.38 -9.39
N ALA A 9 -1.39 -26.15 -9.98
CA ALA A 9 -2.44 -25.59 -10.84
C ALA A 9 -3.39 -24.66 -10.07
N LEU A 10 -3.79 -25.04 -8.85
CA LEU A 10 -4.61 -24.18 -7.98
C LEU A 10 -3.86 -22.91 -7.57
N PHE A 11 -2.56 -23.01 -7.27
CA PHE A 11 -1.71 -21.87 -6.95
C PHE A 11 -1.62 -20.88 -8.12
N VAL A 12 -1.29 -21.35 -9.33
CA VAL A 12 -1.22 -20.49 -10.53
C VAL A 12 -2.57 -19.81 -10.80
N ARG A 13 -3.68 -20.55 -10.67
CA ARG A 13 -5.03 -19.99 -10.81
C ARG A 13 -5.34 -18.92 -9.75
N GLY A 14 -4.97 -19.17 -8.50
CA GLY A 14 -5.15 -18.23 -7.39
C GLY A 14 -4.33 -16.97 -7.56
N ALA A 15 -3.03 -17.12 -7.87
CA ALA A 15 -2.11 -16.02 -8.12
C ALA A 15 -2.57 -15.17 -9.30
N GLY A 16 -2.99 -15.79 -10.41
CA GLY A 16 -3.52 -15.07 -11.57
C GLY A 16 -4.76 -14.23 -11.25
N LYS A 17 -5.69 -14.77 -10.45
CA LYS A 17 -6.87 -14.01 -9.98
C LYS A 17 -6.50 -12.83 -9.08
N ALA A 18 -5.54 -13.03 -8.17
CA ALA A 18 -5.08 -11.97 -7.28
C ALA A 18 -4.38 -10.85 -8.05
N ALA A 19 -3.57 -11.20 -9.05
CA ALA A 19 -2.86 -10.24 -9.89
C ALA A 19 -3.78 -9.41 -10.80
N SER A 20 -4.96 -9.92 -11.15
CA SER A 20 -5.93 -9.22 -11.99
C SER A 20 -6.91 -8.33 -11.22
N VAL A 21 -6.77 -8.22 -9.89
CA VAL A 21 -7.62 -7.33 -9.10
C VAL A 21 -7.32 -5.89 -9.49
N ASP A 22 -8.34 -5.17 -9.97
CA ASP A 22 -8.25 -3.73 -10.17
C ASP A 22 -8.13 -3.06 -8.80
N SER A 23 -6.93 -2.60 -8.48
CA SER A 23 -6.64 -1.87 -7.25
C SER A 23 -7.20 -0.44 -7.28
N GLY A 24 -7.70 0.04 -8.42
CA GLY A 24 -8.01 1.43 -8.68
C GLY A 24 -6.78 2.33 -8.81
N LEU A 25 -5.58 1.78 -8.55
CA LEU A 25 -4.31 2.47 -8.66
C LEU A 25 -3.81 2.33 -10.09
N LYS A 26 -3.94 3.40 -10.86
CA LYS A 26 -3.42 3.48 -12.23
C LYS A 26 -2.18 4.38 -12.21
N PRO A 27 -0.98 3.83 -11.92
CA PRO A 27 0.26 4.59 -12.07
C PRO A 27 0.48 4.81 -13.57
N GLY A 28 -0.04 5.91 -14.10
CA GLY A 28 0.23 6.35 -15.46
C GLY A 28 1.66 6.89 -15.59
N ALA A 29 1.86 7.91 -16.40
CA ALA A 29 3.09 8.71 -16.37
C ALA A 29 3.15 9.53 -15.06
N SER A 30 3.47 8.86 -13.96
CA SER A 30 3.51 9.44 -12.62
C SER A 30 4.94 9.54 -12.14
N TYR A 31 5.34 10.74 -11.75
CA TYR A 31 6.62 10.98 -11.09
C TYR A 31 6.40 11.03 -9.58
N LEU A 32 7.20 10.26 -8.84
CA LEU A 32 7.24 10.33 -7.39
C LEU A 32 8.47 11.13 -6.97
N LEU A 33 8.26 12.17 -6.16
CA LEU A 33 9.32 12.95 -5.56
C LEU A 33 9.26 12.81 -4.04
N GLU A 34 10.38 12.42 -3.45
CA GLU A 34 10.55 12.43 -1.99
C GLU A 34 11.22 13.74 -1.58
N VAL A 35 10.58 14.48 -0.68
CA VAL A 35 11.10 15.76 -0.16
C VAL A 35 11.10 15.68 1.36
N ASP A 36 12.25 15.96 1.96
CA ASP A 36 12.41 16.07 3.40
C ASP A 36 12.96 17.46 3.76
N ALA A 37 12.08 18.35 4.19
CA ALA A 37 12.45 19.71 4.61
C ALA A 37 13.30 19.73 5.89
N SER A 38 13.27 18.67 6.71
CA SER A 38 14.04 18.58 7.94
C SER A 38 15.55 18.49 7.68
N LEU A 39 15.94 17.88 6.55
CA LEU A 39 17.34 17.82 6.11
C LEU A 39 17.92 19.22 5.84
N ALA A 40 17.07 20.21 5.54
CA ALA A 40 17.45 21.60 5.36
C ALA A 40 17.29 22.44 6.65
N GLY A 41 16.94 21.82 7.79
CA GLY A 41 16.74 22.49 9.08
C GLY A 41 15.47 23.33 9.17
N TYR A 42 14.44 23.03 8.36
CA TYR A 42 13.19 23.79 8.38
C TYR A 42 12.31 23.39 9.56
N GLU A 43 11.82 24.40 10.28
CA GLU A 43 10.76 24.22 11.29
C GLU A 43 9.44 23.77 10.65
N PRO A 44 8.58 23.00 11.35
CA PRO A 44 7.38 22.37 10.76
C PRO A 44 6.44 23.34 10.03
N LYS A 45 6.23 24.55 10.57
CA LYS A 45 5.39 25.57 9.91
C LYS A 45 5.96 26.00 8.56
N ARG A 46 7.27 26.20 8.49
CA ARG A 46 7.97 26.61 7.27
C ARG A 46 8.06 25.47 6.26
N ALA A 47 8.18 24.23 6.74
CA ALA A 47 8.10 23.04 5.89
C ALA A 47 6.72 22.90 5.23
N GLN A 48 5.64 23.18 5.96
CA GLN A 48 4.29 23.14 5.40
C GLN A 48 4.10 24.18 4.27
N GLU A 49 4.59 25.40 4.46
CA GLU A 49 4.57 26.44 3.43
C GLU A 49 5.39 26.03 2.19
N LEU A 50 6.56 25.41 2.39
CA LEU A 50 7.38 24.87 1.32
C LEU A 50 6.62 23.84 0.48
N TYR A 51 5.96 22.88 1.14
CA TYR A 51 5.19 21.84 0.46
C TYR A 51 4.01 22.43 -0.34
N GLN A 52 3.27 23.40 0.21
CA GLN A 52 2.20 24.07 -0.54
C GLN A 52 2.72 24.80 -1.78
N ASN A 53 3.86 25.51 -1.64
CA ASN A 53 4.49 26.22 -2.74
C ASN A 53 5.00 25.26 -3.83
N LEU A 54 5.56 24.12 -3.45
CA LEU A 54 5.98 23.07 -4.39
C LEU A 54 4.79 22.55 -5.20
N ASN A 55 3.67 22.23 -4.54
CA ASN A 55 2.46 21.76 -5.21
C ASN A 55 1.94 22.77 -6.24
N ALA A 56 1.84 24.05 -5.84
CA ALA A 56 1.37 25.12 -6.71
C ALA A 56 2.28 25.33 -7.92
N ARG A 57 3.61 25.29 -7.73
CA ARG A 57 4.57 25.48 -8.82
C ARG A 57 4.59 24.31 -9.79
N LEU A 58 4.56 23.08 -9.28
CA LEU A 58 4.51 21.89 -10.13
C LEU A 58 3.22 21.83 -10.94
N GLY A 59 2.08 22.20 -10.33
CA GLY A 59 0.78 22.24 -11.01
C GLY A 59 0.69 23.31 -12.11
N ALA A 60 1.58 24.30 -12.10
CA ALA A 60 1.64 25.35 -13.13
C ALA A 60 2.52 24.97 -14.33
N LEU A 61 3.23 23.83 -14.28
CA LEU A 61 4.10 23.41 -15.38
C LEU A 61 3.28 22.89 -16.58
N PRO A 62 3.67 23.23 -17.83
CA PRO A 62 3.01 22.68 -19.02
C PRO A 62 3.10 21.14 -19.04
N GLY A 63 1.97 20.48 -19.30
CA GLY A 63 1.89 19.01 -19.37
C GLY A 63 1.63 18.31 -18.04
N VAL A 64 1.55 19.04 -16.92
CA VAL A 64 1.13 18.49 -15.63
C VAL A 64 -0.40 18.54 -15.53
N GLU A 65 -1.04 17.38 -15.41
CA GLU A 65 -2.50 17.29 -15.24
C GLU A 65 -2.91 17.38 -13.76
N HIS A 66 -2.17 16.72 -12.87
CA HIS A 66 -2.46 16.63 -11.45
C HIS A 66 -1.19 16.61 -10.60
N VAL A 67 -1.23 17.28 -9.44
CA VAL A 67 -0.19 17.22 -8.41
C VAL A 67 -0.86 17.02 -7.05
N SER A 68 -0.27 16.16 -6.24
CA SER A 68 -0.70 15.92 -4.87
C SER A 68 0.51 15.70 -3.96
N ILE A 69 0.29 15.92 -2.66
CA ILE A 69 1.28 15.63 -1.63
C ILE A 69 0.66 14.62 -0.68
N SER A 70 1.44 13.59 -0.33
CA SER A 70 1.07 12.60 0.66
C SER A 70 2.27 12.24 1.52
N ALA A 71 2.00 11.87 2.78
CA ALA A 71 3.01 11.31 3.66
C ALA A 71 3.34 9.85 3.32
N THR A 72 2.44 9.15 2.64
CA THR A 72 2.65 7.77 2.19
C THR A 72 1.91 7.56 0.87
N VAL A 73 2.57 6.91 -0.08
CA VAL A 73 1.99 6.55 -1.36
C VAL A 73 1.88 5.03 -1.49
N PRO A 74 0.87 4.51 -2.19
CA PRO A 74 0.82 3.10 -2.54
C PRO A 74 2.09 2.68 -3.29
N PHE A 75 2.64 1.51 -2.94
CA PHE A 75 3.89 0.98 -3.52
C PHE A 75 5.12 1.90 -3.35
N GLY A 76 5.12 2.79 -2.36
CA GLY A 76 6.28 3.63 -2.01
C GLY A 76 7.34 2.90 -1.17
N ILE A 77 8.32 3.66 -0.68
CA ILE A 77 9.46 3.11 0.08
C ILE A 77 9.13 2.67 1.51
N ILE A 78 7.98 3.12 2.04
CA ILE A 78 7.53 2.79 3.41
C ILE A 78 6.54 1.63 3.35
N SER A 79 6.90 0.51 3.99
CA SER A 79 6.01 -0.63 4.21
C SER A 79 5.38 -0.55 5.60
N SER A 80 4.06 -0.69 5.67
CA SER A 80 3.32 -0.86 6.93
C SER A 80 2.57 -2.17 6.89
N ASP A 81 3.03 -3.15 7.68
CA ASP A 81 2.39 -4.47 7.72
C ASP A 81 1.38 -4.55 8.85
N LYS A 82 0.26 -5.23 8.59
CA LYS A 82 -0.67 -5.67 9.62
C LYS A 82 -1.03 -7.13 9.39
N ASN A 83 -1.24 -7.85 10.48
CA ASN A 83 -1.82 -9.18 10.38
C ASN A 83 -3.26 -9.07 9.90
N VAL A 84 -3.60 -9.89 8.92
CA VAL A 84 -4.95 -9.98 8.37
C VAL A 84 -5.67 -11.15 9.02
N GLN A 85 -6.96 -10.99 9.24
CA GLN A 85 -7.85 -11.99 9.79
C GLN A 85 -9.02 -12.21 8.84
N ARG A 86 -9.55 -13.43 8.82
CA ARG A 86 -10.74 -13.74 8.04
C ARG A 86 -11.90 -12.83 8.47
N ALA A 87 -12.46 -12.09 7.51
CA ALA A 87 -13.61 -11.23 7.76
C ALA A 87 -14.79 -12.01 8.37
N GLY A 88 -15.46 -11.40 9.35
CA GLY A 88 -16.62 -11.99 10.03
C GLY A 88 -16.28 -12.93 11.19
N VAL A 89 -14.99 -13.16 11.49
CA VAL A 89 -14.57 -13.96 12.66
C VAL A 89 -14.06 -13.02 13.74
N ASN A 90 -14.69 -13.04 14.92
CA ASN A 90 -14.29 -12.28 16.10
C ASN A 90 -14.00 -13.24 17.25
N PRO A 91 -12.77 -13.77 17.37
CA PRO A 91 -12.40 -14.59 18.51
C PRO A 91 -12.55 -13.75 19.80
N GLY A 92 -13.05 -14.37 20.88
CA GLY A 92 -13.06 -13.72 22.19
C GLY A 92 -11.63 -13.40 22.65
N ALA A 93 -11.48 -12.45 23.58
CA ALA A 93 -10.17 -11.94 24.00
C ALA A 93 -9.19 -13.05 24.47
N ASP A 94 -9.72 -14.13 25.06
CA ASP A 94 -8.94 -15.27 25.55
C ASP A 94 -8.82 -16.43 24.56
N ALA A 95 -9.47 -16.33 23.39
CA ALA A 95 -9.48 -17.39 22.39
C ALA A 95 -8.12 -17.48 21.67
N ARG A 96 -7.65 -18.71 21.49
CA ARG A 96 -6.38 -19.02 20.79
C ARG A 96 -6.67 -19.85 19.55
N PRO A 97 -7.14 -19.22 18.46
CA PRO A 97 -7.47 -19.94 17.23
C PRO A 97 -6.23 -20.61 16.64
N SER A 98 -6.40 -21.84 16.19
CA SER A 98 -5.31 -22.66 15.64
C SER A 98 -5.26 -22.61 14.11
N THR A 99 -6.34 -22.17 13.47
CA THR A 99 -6.48 -22.10 12.02
C THR A 99 -7.02 -20.75 11.55
N ALA A 100 -6.75 -20.39 10.29
CA ALA A 100 -7.31 -19.18 9.68
C ALA A 100 -8.86 -19.19 9.64
N ALA A 101 -9.47 -20.37 9.55
CA ALA A 101 -10.93 -20.53 9.59
C ALA A 101 -11.51 -20.14 10.96
N GLU A 102 -10.77 -20.40 12.04
CA GLU A 102 -11.08 -20.02 13.42
C GLU A 102 -10.71 -18.56 13.76
N GLY A 103 -10.12 -17.83 12.80
CA GLY A 103 -9.72 -16.44 13.00
C GLY A 103 -8.28 -16.28 13.46
N LEU A 104 -7.39 -17.26 13.27
CA LEU A 104 -5.96 -17.01 13.42
C LEU A 104 -5.53 -15.93 12.42
N ALA A 105 -4.96 -14.84 12.93
CA ALA A 105 -4.43 -13.78 12.09
C ALA A 105 -3.07 -14.19 11.52
N PHE A 106 -2.81 -13.85 10.26
CA PHE A 106 -1.58 -14.18 9.55
C PHE A 106 -0.99 -12.93 8.90
N LYS A 107 0.32 -12.94 8.66
CA LYS A 107 0.95 -11.86 7.90
C LYS A 107 0.42 -11.89 6.47
N ALA A 108 -0.17 -10.79 6.03
CA ALA A 108 -0.32 -10.55 4.60
C ALA A 108 1.09 -10.24 4.07
N ALA A 109 1.53 -11.01 3.08
CA ALA A 109 2.77 -10.76 2.36
C ALA A 109 2.60 -9.61 1.36
#